data_AF-A0A531CR98-F1
#
_entry.id   AF-A0A531CR98-F1
#
_cell.length_a   1.000
_cell.length_b   1.000
_cell.length_c   1.000
_cell.angle_alpha   90.00
_cell.angle_beta   90.00
_cell.angle_gamma   90.00
#
_symmetry.space_group_name_H-M   'P 1'
#
loop_
_entity.id
_entity.type
_entity.pdbx_description
1 polymer ?
#
loop_
_entity_poly.entity_id
_entity_poly.type
_entity_poly.pdbx_seq_one_letter_code
_entity_poly.pdbx_strand_id
1 'polypeptide(L)'
;YSPIDQTGDSKQFTDGLAAYAAEELGVKFLFGTTVQGLDIEGDRVRAVITSAGPVTGDAVVISMGPESGLLGRRYGIDLPVYPVKGYT
;
A
#
# COMPACT_ATOMS: atom_id res chain seq x y z
N TYR A 1 28.51 1.87 14.26
CA TYR A 1 29.16 2.82 13.34
C TYR A 1 29.66 2.03 12.16
N SER A 2 29.03 2.21 11.00
CA SER A 2 29.47 1.65 9.73
C SER A 2 29.81 2.82 8.80
N PRO A 3 30.99 2.82 8.14
CA PRO A 3 31.43 3.92 7.30
C PRO A 3 30.63 4.05 5.99
N ILE A 4 29.76 3.09 5.68
CA ILE A 4 28.88 3.11 4.51
C ILE A 4 27.43 3.43 4.85
N ASP A 5 27.11 3.62 6.13
CA ASP A 5 25.76 4.01 6.55
C ASP A 5 25.47 5.41 6.01
N GLN A 6 24.30 5.56 5.40
CA GLN A 6 23.80 6.84 4.91
C GLN A 6 22.43 7.11 5.52
N THR A 7 22.09 8.39 5.63
CA THR A 7 20.76 8.86 6.00
C THR A 7 20.12 9.53 4.80
N GLY A 8 18.83 9.31 4.59
CA GLY A 8 18.07 9.93 3.52
C GLY A 8 16.73 10.47 4.02
N ASP A 9 16.17 11.39 3.26
CA ASP A 9 14.79 11.85 3.48
C ASP A 9 13.83 10.90 2.75
N SER A 10 13.11 10.08 3.53
CA SER A 10 12.14 9.13 3.00
C SER A 10 11.04 9.80 2.18
N LYS A 11 10.59 10.99 2.59
CA LYS A 11 9.53 11.72 1.87
C LYS A 11 10.03 12.17 0.51
N GLN A 12 11.21 12.80 0.47
CA GLN A 12 11.81 13.25 -0.79
C GLN A 12 12.01 12.07 -1.76
N PHE A 13 12.48 10.93 -1.25
CA PHE A 13 12.64 9.72 -2.05
C PHE A 13 11.30 9.22 -2.62
N THR A 14 10.26 9.10 -1.79
CA THR A 14 8.96 8.59 -2.25
C THR A 14 8.27 9.54 -3.22
N ASP A 15 8.40 10.86 -3.04
CA ASP A 15 7.85 11.86 -3.96
C ASP A 15 8.50 11.75 -5.34
N GLY A 16 9.83 11.66 -5.39
CA GLY A 16 10.58 11.48 -6.64
C GLY A 16 10.27 10.16 -7.33
N LEU A 17 10.16 9.07 -6.56
CA LEU A 17 9.79 7.76 -7.11
C LEU A 17 8.37 7.76 -7.69
N ALA A 18 7.41 8.40 -7.01
CA ALA A 18 6.04 8.52 -7.50
C ALA A 18 5.96 9.33 -8.80
N ALA A 19 6.68 10.46 -8.87
CA ALA A 19 6.77 11.26 -10.09
C ALA A 19 7.36 10.44 -11.27
N TYR A 20 8.51 9.80 -11.04
CA TYR A 20 9.14 8.94 -12.05
C TYR A 20 8.21 7.80 -12.51
N ALA A 21 7.54 7.11 -11.59
CA ALA A 21 6.64 6.02 -11.93
C ALA A 21 5.41 6.50 -12.74
N ALA A 22 4.90 7.70 -12.45
CA ALA A 22 3.80 8.28 -13.20
C ALA A 22 4.24 8.69 -14.62
N GLU A 23 5.37 9.38 -14.73
CA GLU A 23 5.87 9.95 -15.99
C GLU A 23 6.44 8.88 -16.94
N GLU A 24 7.25 7.97 -16.41
CA GLU A 24 8.05 7.04 -17.21
C GLU A 24 7.44 5.63 -17.30
N LEU A 25 6.65 5.22 -16.30
CA LEU A 25 6.08 3.87 -16.21
C LEU A 25 4.56 3.85 -16.39
N GLY A 26 3.92 5.00 -16.53
CA GLY A 26 2.46 5.12 -16.74
C GLY A 26 1.63 4.72 -15.52
N VAL A 27 2.21 4.73 -14.31
CA VAL A 27 1.48 4.41 -13.08
C VAL A 27 0.43 5.47 -12.79
N LYS A 28 -0.79 5.03 -12.45
CA LYS A 28 -1.88 5.92 -12.05
C LYS A 28 -1.99 5.95 -10.53
N PHE A 29 -1.70 7.11 -9.94
CA PHE A 29 -1.89 7.35 -8.52
C PHE A 29 -3.28 7.92 -8.23
N LEU A 30 -4.06 7.20 -7.42
CA LEU A 30 -5.36 7.64 -6.93
C LEU A 30 -5.22 8.17 -5.50
N PHE A 31 -4.74 9.41 -5.37
CA PHE A 31 -4.67 10.08 -4.06
C PHE A 31 -6.06 10.47 -3.55
N GLY A 32 -6.18 10.67 -2.23
CA GLY A 32 -7.48 10.97 -1.60
C GLY A 32 -8.52 9.86 -1.74
N THR A 33 -8.10 8.66 -2.15
CA THR A 33 -8.97 7.51 -2.42
C THR A 33 -8.76 6.47 -1.34
N THR A 34 -9.73 6.35 -0.44
CA THR A 34 -9.62 5.44 0.71
C THR A 34 -10.06 4.04 0.32
N VAL A 35 -9.21 3.04 0.56
CA VAL A 35 -9.59 1.62 0.45
C VAL A 35 -10.54 1.26 1.59
N GLN A 36 -11.72 0.76 1.24
CA GLN A 36 -12.78 0.36 2.18
C GLN A 36 -12.84 -1.16 2.37
N GLY A 37 -12.44 -1.91 1.34
CA GLY A 37 -12.41 -3.37 1.35
C GLY A 37 -11.99 -3.96 0.02
N LEU A 38 -12.03 -5.28 -0.06
CA LEU A 38 -11.88 -6.12 -1.24
C LEU A 38 -13.20 -6.82 -1.53
N ASP A 39 -13.51 -6.92 -2.81
CA ASP A 39 -14.58 -7.72 -3.37
C ASP A 39 -13.97 -9.04 -3.87
N ILE A 40 -14.38 -10.15 -3.25
CA ILE A 40 -13.76 -11.47 -3.43
C ILE A 40 -14.80 -12.44 -3.95
N GLU A 41 -14.45 -13.15 -5.03
CA GLU A 41 -15.24 -14.21 -5.62
C GLU A 41 -14.41 -15.50 -5.60
N GLY A 42 -14.83 -16.47 -4.76
CA GLY A 42 -14.07 -17.69 -4.54
C GLY A 42 -12.70 -17.41 -3.93
N ASP A 43 -11.64 -17.73 -4.67
CA ASP A 43 -10.24 -17.56 -4.28
C ASP A 43 -9.58 -16.31 -4.92
N ARG A 44 -10.35 -15.49 -5.65
CA ARG A 44 -9.83 -14.33 -6.40
C ARG A 44 -10.42 -13.01 -5.93
N VAL A 45 -9.56 -11.99 -5.82
CA VAL A 45 -9.99 -10.60 -5.66
C VAL A 45 -10.47 -10.07 -7.01
N ARG A 46 -11.76 -9.71 -7.10
CA ARG A 46 -12.37 -9.13 -8.30
C ARG A 46 -12.12 -7.62 -8.39
N ALA A 47 -12.21 -6.93 -7.25
CA ALA A 47 -12.00 -5.50 -7.17
C ALA A 47 -11.56 -5.05 -5.76
N VAL A 48 -10.89 -3.89 -5.72
CA VAL A 48 -10.67 -3.12 -4.50
C VAL A 48 -11.79 -2.10 -4.38
N ILE A 49 -12.58 -2.15 -3.31
CA ILE A 49 -13.63 -1.19 -3.04
C ILE A 49 -13.01 0.06 -2.42
N THR A 50 -13.25 1.21 -3.05
CA THR A 50 -12.72 2.50 -2.58
C THR A 50 -13.80 3.54 -2.43
N SER A 51 -13.48 4.66 -1.75
CA SER A 51 -14.36 5.83 -1.64
C SER A 51 -14.72 6.47 -2.98
N ALA A 52 -13.97 6.20 -4.05
CA ALA A 52 -14.21 6.71 -5.40
C ALA A 52 -14.81 5.64 -6.35
N GLY A 53 -15.24 4.49 -5.80
CA GLY A 53 -15.76 3.37 -6.57
C GLY A 53 -14.79 2.17 -6.64
N PRO A 54 -15.22 1.05 -7.24
CA PRO A 54 -14.39 -0.15 -7.34
C PRO A 54 -13.26 0.01 -8.36
N VAL A 55 -12.07 -0.50 -8.02
CA VAL A 55 -10.92 -0.60 -8.91
C VAL A 55 -10.65 -2.08 -9.20
N THR A 56 -10.70 -2.47 -10.47
CA THR A 56 -10.43 -3.86 -10.90
C THR A 56 -8.97 -4.05 -11.31
N GLY A 57 -8.50 -5.30 -11.28
CA GLY A 57 -7.16 -5.66 -11.72
C GLY A 57 -6.92 -7.17 -11.64
N ASP A 58 -5.83 -7.64 -12.23
CA ASP A 58 -5.49 -9.06 -12.23
C ASP A 58 -4.94 -9.55 -10.89
N ALA A 59 -4.25 -8.66 -10.17
CA ALA A 59 -3.68 -8.92 -8.86
C ALA A 59 -3.78 -7.68 -7.97
N VAL A 60 -3.82 -7.92 -6.66
CA VAL A 60 -3.85 -6.86 -5.64
C VAL A 60 -2.73 -7.12 -4.65
N VAL A 61 -1.94 -6.08 -4.36
CA VAL A 61 -0.89 -6.09 -3.34
C VAL A 61 -1.31 -5.17 -2.21
N ILE A 62 -1.32 -5.67 -0.97
CA ILE A 62 -1.59 -4.86 0.21
C ILE A 62 -0.27 -4.28 0.70
N SER A 63 -0.13 -2.95 0.62
CA SER A 63 1.05 -2.20 1.06
C SER A 63 0.66 -1.01 1.94
N MET A 64 -0.28 -1.23 2.88
CA MET A 64 -0.90 -0.20 3.72
C MET A 64 -0.20 -0.03 5.07
N GLY A 65 1.06 -0.46 5.21
CA GLY A 65 1.76 -0.38 6.50
C GLY A 65 1.04 -1.16 7.61
N PRO A 66 0.92 -0.60 8.83
CA PRO A 66 0.19 -1.19 9.96
C PRO A 66 -1.25 -1.63 9.64
N GLU A 67 -1.96 -0.86 8.82
CA GLU A 67 -3.35 -1.10 8.46
C GLU A 67 -3.51 -2.34 7.56
N SER A 68 -2.44 -2.85 6.97
CA SER A 68 -2.44 -4.08 6.17
C SER A 68 -3.01 -5.26 6.96
N GLY A 69 -2.62 -5.40 8.24
CA GLY A 69 -3.12 -6.46 9.11
C GLY A 69 -4.60 -6.30 9.44
N LEU A 70 -5.09 -5.06 9.59
CA LEU A 70 -6.50 -4.77 9.85
C LEU A 70 -7.39 -5.09 8.64
N LEU A 71 -6.90 -4.85 7.42
CA LEU A 71 -7.60 -5.22 6.20
C LEU A 71 -7.58 -6.74 6.00
N GLY A 72 -6.40 -7.38 6.08
CA GLY A 72 -6.23 -8.81 5.84
C GLY A 72 -7.11 -9.69 6.72
N ARG A 73 -7.26 -9.33 8.01
CA ARG A 73 -8.10 -10.07 8.96
C ARG A 73 -9.57 -10.17 8.56
N ARG A 74 -10.10 -9.20 7.81
CA ARG A 74 -11.49 -9.25 7.29
C ARG A 74 -11.70 -10.39 6.29
N TYR A 75 -10.60 -10.89 5.72
CA TYR A 75 -10.58 -11.96 4.71
C TYR A 75 -9.85 -13.21 5.22
N GLY A 76 -9.69 -13.35 6.54
CA GLY A 76 -9.05 -14.52 7.15
C GLY A 76 -7.52 -14.59 7.00
N ILE A 77 -6.88 -13.50 6.56
CA ILE A 77 -5.42 -13.40 6.44
C ILE A 77 -4.88 -12.72 7.69
N ASP A 78 -4.18 -13.48 8.53
CA ASP A 78 -3.47 -12.90 9.68
C ASP A 78 -2.03 -12.54 9.29
N LEU A 79 -1.74 -11.24 9.29
CA LEU A 79 -0.40 -10.72 9.06
C LEU A 79 0.29 -10.49 10.41
N PRO A 80 1.53 -10.98 10.64
CA PRO A 80 2.24 -10.83 11.90
C PRO A 80 2.83 -9.41 12.05
N VAL A 81 1.96 -8.40 11.98
CA VAL A 81 2.30 -6.97 12.09
C VAL A 81 1.74 -6.44 13.41
N TYR A 82 2.62 -5.96 14.28
CA TYR A 82 2.27 -5.34 15.55
C TYR A 82 2.78 -3.89 15.56
N PRO A 83 1.90 -2.88 15.47
CA PRO A 83 2.32 -1.49 15.40
C PRO A 83 2.87 -1.05 16.76
N VAL A 84 4.08 -0.50 16.77
CA VAL A 84 4.72 0.07 17.96
C VAL A 84 5.02 1.55 17.73
N LYS A 85 4.96 2.35 18.80
CA LYS A 85 5.44 3.73 18.73
C LYS A 85 6.96 3.71 18.67
N GLY A 86 7.52 4.25 17.59
CA GLY A 86 8.92 4.63 17.55
C GLY A 86 9.12 5.96 18.29
N TYR A 87 10.19 6.04 19.07
CA TYR A 87 10.76 7.31 19.51
C TYR A 87 12.05 7.49 18.70
N THR A 88 12.16 8.63 18.02
CA THR A 88 13.28 9.00 17.13
C THR A 88 13.79 10.35 17.53
#